data_AF-A0A946U954-F1
#
_entry.id   AF-A0A946U954-F1
#
_cell.length_a   1.000
_cell.length_b   1.000
_cell.length_c   1.000
_cell.angle_alpha   90.00
_cell.angle_beta   90.00
_cell.angle_gamma   90.00
#
_symmetry.space_group_name_H-M   'P 1'
#
loop_
_entity.id
_entity.type
_entity.pdbx_description
1 polymer ?
#
loop_
_entity_poly.entity_id
_entity_poly.type
_entity_poly.pdbx_seq_one_letter_code
_entity_poly.pdbx_strand_id
1 'polypeptide(L)' 'YGVLEGLLASTLRPSQLLVEFHHRHAGLDPSQTVATVANLREAGYALADISSTGREFTFLFRPDLGDVSP' A
#
# COMPACT_ATOMS: atom_id res chain seq x y z
N TYR A 1 -2.05 -9.66 -5.45
CA TYR A 1 -2.85 -8.58 -4.83
C TYR A 1 -3.76 -7.89 -5.85
N GLY A 2 -4.45 -8.64 -6.72
CA GLY A 2 -5.14 -8.07 -7.89
C GLY A 2 -6.22 -7.01 -7.59
N VAL A 3 -6.77 -7.01 -6.38
CA VAL A 3 -7.70 -5.95 -5.93
C VAL A 3 -6.99 -4.58 -5.85
N LEU A 4 -5.76 -4.53 -5.34
CA LEU A 4 -4.99 -3.29 -5.26
C LEU A 4 -4.54 -2.83 -6.64
N GLU A 5 -4.14 -3.75 -7.51
CA GLU A 5 -3.83 -3.43 -8.91
C GLU A 5 -5.06 -2.83 -9.62
N GLY A 6 -6.24 -3.44 -9.45
CA GLY A 6 -7.49 -2.91 -9.99
C GLY A 6 -7.89 -1.56 -9.41
N LEU A 7 -7.69 -1.35 -8.10
CA LEU A 7 -7.92 -0.06 -7.45
C LEU A 7 -7.01 1.02 -8.06
N LEU A 8 -5.70 0.72 -8.20
CA LEU A 8 -4.71 1.65 -8.74
C LEU A 8 -4.98 1.97 -10.21
N ALA A 9 -5.43 1.00 -11.00
CA ALA A 9 -5.84 1.19 -12.39
C ALA A 9 -7.17 1.96 -12.56
N SER A 10 -7.98 2.04 -11.51
CA SER A 10 -9.25 2.78 -11.53
C SER A 10 -9.04 4.28 -11.26
N THR A 11 -10.10 5.08 -11.34
CA THR A 11 -10.12 6.48 -10.88
C THR A 11 -10.46 6.64 -9.40
N LEU A 12 -10.80 5.55 -8.69
CA LEU A 12 -11.13 5.59 -7.28
C LEU A 12 -9.88 5.81 -6.44
N ARG A 13 -9.92 6.82 -5.57
CA ARG A 13 -8.85 7.15 -4.63
C ARG A 13 -9.42 7.33 -3.21
N PRO A 14 -9.70 6.23 -2.50
CA PRO A 14 -10.11 6.32 -1.10
C PRO A 14 -9.12 7.17 -0.30
N SER A 15 -9.62 8.05 0.58
CA SER A 15 -8.74 8.89 1.39
C SER A 15 -7.86 8.09 2.35
N GLN A 16 -8.28 6.87 2.70
CA GLN A 16 -7.54 5.93 3.52
C GLN A 16 -7.68 4.51 2.99
N LEU A 17 -6.59 3.75 3.07
CA LEU A 17 -6.56 2.31 2.85
C LEU A 17 -5.98 1.63 4.08
N LEU A 18 -6.60 0.54 4.51
CA LEU A 18 -6.02 -0.40 5.46
C LEU A 18 -5.82 -1.73 4.72
N VAL A 19 -4.59 -2.21 4.69
CA VAL A 19 -4.21 -3.43 3.98
C VAL A 19 -3.59 -4.40 4.97
N GLU A 20 -4.20 -5.58 5.14
CA GLU A 20 -3.62 -6.68 5.90
C GLU A 20 -2.91 -7.67 4.97
N PHE A 21 -1.65 -7.99 5.29
CA PHE A 21 -0.83 -8.96 4.59
C PHE A 21 -0.82 -10.30 5.33
N HIS A 22 -1.51 -11.30 4.76
CA HIS A 22 -1.55 -12.65 5.33
C HIS A 22 -0.35 -13.51 4.89
N HIS A 23 0.83 -13.26 5.48
CA HIS A 23 2.06 -14.02 5.18
C HIS A 23 2.04 -15.52 5.55
N ARG A 24 0.99 -16.00 6.22
CA ARG A 24 0.89 -17.39 6.70
C ARG A 24 0.19 -18.35 5.72
N HIS A 25 -0.30 -17.86 4.59
CA HIS A 25 -0.66 -18.74 3.48
C HIS A 25 0.60 -19.03 2.65
N ALA A 26 0.94 -20.31 2.51
CA ALA A 26 2.16 -20.78 1.85
C ALA A 26 2.38 -20.07 0.49
N GLY A 27 3.40 -19.20 0.40
CA GLY A 27 3.86 -18.62 -0.87
C GLY A 27 3.87 -17.10 -1.01
N LEU A 28 3.45 -16.32 -0.01
CA LEU A 28 3.58 -14.85 -0.06
C LEU A 28 4.95 -14.38 0.43
N ASP A 29 5.85 -14.20 -0.54
CA ASP A 29 7.19 -13.63 -0.36
C ASP A 29 7.09 -12.16 0.15
N PRO A 30 7.84 -11.79 1.20
CA PRO A 30 8.01 -10.39 1.63
C PRO A 30 8.27 -9.39 0.49
N SER A 31 8.89 -9.83 -0.61
CA SER A 31 9.10 -9.01 -1.82
C SER A 31 7.80 -8.43 -2.40
N GLN A 32 6.68 -9.16 -2.30
CA GLN A 32 5.40 -8.71 -2.82
C GLN A 32 4.76 -7.60 -1.96
N THR A 33 4.97 -7.66 -0.64
CA THR A 33 4.56 -6.57 0.25
C THR A 33 5.35 -5.31 -0.05
N VAL A 34 6.67 -5.44 -0.24
CA VAL A 34 7.53 -4.31 -0.63
C VAL A 34 7.07 -3.69 -1.94
N ALA A 35 6.80 -4.50 -2.98
CA ALA A 35 6.32 -4.02 -4.27
C ALA A 35 4.94 -3.33 -4.15
N THR A 36 4.02 -3.89 -3.35
CA THR A 36 2.69 -3.30 -3.13
C THR A 36 2.81 -1.94 -2.43
N VAL A 37 3.68 -1.82 -1.43
CA VAL A 37 3.94 -0.55 -0.74
C VAL A 37 4.52 0.47 -1.71
N ALA A 38 5.47 0.08 -2.56
CA ALA A 38 6.05 0.98 -3.57
C ALA A 38 4.99 1.51 -4.55
N ASN A 39 4.16 0.62 -5.11
CA ASN A 39 3.10 0.99 -6.05
C ASN A 39 2.06 1.94 -5.40
N LEU A 40 1.70 1.71 -4.14
CA LEU A 40 0.80 2.60 -3.41
C LEU A 40 1.43 3.98 -3.21
N ARG A 41 2.72 4.05 -2.85
CA ARG A 41 3.44 5.32 -2.70
C ARG A 41 3.53 6.11 -4.00
N GLU A 42 3.86 5.45 -5.10
CA GLU A 42 3.87 6.05 -6.44
C GLU A 42 2.49 6.58 -6.84
N ALA A 43 1.43 5.90 -6.41
CA ALA A 43 0.05 6.34 -6.64
C ALA A 43 -0.42 7.48 -5.70
N GLY A 44 0.45 8.03 -4.84
CA GLY A 44 0.14 9.14 -3.95
C GLY A 44 -0.38 8.72 -2.57
N TYR A 45 -0.18 7.47 -2.15
CA TYR A 45 -0.53 7.03 -0.80
C TYR A 45 0.69 7.09 0.14
N ALA A 46 0.60 7.89 1.19
CA ALA A 46 1.60 7.93 2.25
C ALA A 46 1.32 6.84 3.29
N LEU A 47 2.37 6.14 3.73
CA LEU A 47 2.27 5.22 4.86
C LEU A 47 2.07 6.02 6.16
N ALA A 48 0.96 5.77 6.85
CA ALA A 48 0.57 6.48 8.06
C ALA A 48 0.77 5.66 9.34
N ASP A 49 0.57 4.35 9.27
CA ASP A 49 0.79 3.45 10.41
C ASP A 49 1.11 2.03 9.93
N ILE A 50 1.84 1.28 10.77
CA ILE A 50 2.01 -0.17 10.65
C ILE A 50 1.69 -0.79 12.00
N SER A 51 0.81 -1.79 12.04
CA SER A 51 0.48 -2.44 13.30
C SER A 51 1.71 -3.11 13.92
N SER A 52 1.70 -3.31 15.24
CA SER A 52 2.83 -3.89 16.00
C SER A 52 3.25 -5.28 15.52
N THR A 53 2.37 -5.99 14.82
CA THR A 53 2.65 -7.30 14.24
C THR A 53 3.29 -7.25 12.85
N GLY A 54 3.38 -6.06 12.24
CA GLY A 54 3.89 -5.85 10.89
C GLY A 54 2.99 -6.41 9.79
N ARG A 55 1.71 -6.68 10.08
CA ARG A 55 0.78 -7.28 9.10
C ARG A 55 -0.22 -6.30 8.53
N GLU A 56 -0.55 -5.24 9.24
CA GLU A 56 -1.52 -4.25 8.78
C GLU A 56 -0.81 -2.93 8.50
N PHE A 57 -1.09 -2.37 7.33
CA PHE A 57 -0.50 -1.13 6.87
C PHE A 57 -1.65 -0.17 6.60
N THR A 58 -1.59 0.99 7.23
CA THR A 58 -2.54 2.08 7.00
C THR A 58 -1.89 3.11 6.10
N PHE A 59 -2.58 3.47 5.03
CA PHE A 59 -2.16 4.47 4.08
C PHE A 59 -3.17 5.60 3.99
N LEU A 60 -2.69 6.83 3.79
CA LEU A 60 -3.51 8.01 3.54
C LEU A 60 -3.21 8.54 2.14
N PHE A 61 -4.26 8.85 1.38
CA PHE A 61 -4.09 9.47 0.07
C PHE A 61 -3.63 10.92 0.24
N ARG A 62 -2.41 11.19 -0.23
CA ARG A 62 -1.67 12.45 -0.15
C ARG A 62 -1.06 12.75 -1.52
N PRO A 63 -1.89 13.08 -2.54
CA PRO A 63 -1.38 13.39 -3.88
C PRO A 63 -0.51 14.64 -3.91
N ASP A 64 -0.58 15.47 -2.87
CA ASP A 64 0.20 16.69 -2.64
C ASP A 64 1.63 16.44 -2.15
N LEU A 65 1.95 15.23 -1.68
CA LEU A 65 3.32 14.83 -1.32
C LEU A 65 4.12 14.27 -2.51
N GLY A 66 3.54 14.30 -3.72
CA GLY A 66 4.15 13.82 -4.95
C GLY A 66 5.21 14.77 -5.52
N ASP A 67 6.33 14.93 -4.81
CA ASP A 67 7.71 15.10 -5.31
C ASP A 67 8.59 15.54 -4.13
N VAL A 68 9.10 14.57 -3.39
CA VAL A 68 10.32 14.76 -2.59
C VAL A 68 11.29 13.68 -3.04
N SER A 69 11.90 13.93 -4.20
CA SER A 69 13.22 13.37 -4.47
C SER A 69 14.20 13.85 -3.38
N PRO A 70 15.07 12.97 -2.84
CA PRO A 70 16.06 13.35 -1.83
C PRO A 70 17.08 14.38 -2.34
#